data_AF-A0A3D4Z0G2-F1
#
_entry.id   AF-A0A3D4Z0G2-F1
#
_cell.length_a   1.000
_cell.length_b   1.000
_cell.length_c   1.000
_cell.angle_alpha   90.00
_cell.angle_beta   90.00
_cell.angle_gamma   90.00
#
_symmetry.space_group_name_H-M   'P 1'
#
loop_
_entity.id
_entity.type
_entity.pdbx_description
1 polymer ?
#
loop_
_entity_poly.entity_id
_entity_poly.type
_entity_poly.pdbx_seq_one_letter_code
_entity_poly.pdbx_strand_id
1 'polypeptide(L)'
;MRKKLLKRESPRPWWRDWLCFARDWLISVPKLSRENFISISILMNLVGGIVVDTCVWIDYFRREPLPLVEKGLQEGKILLSPIVGAELIAGIRHPKELRELEFFLQDLEPVDCGFDHWMRTGKLKHFLASKGLTVTLPDVHIAQLAIENEAKIYSFDKIFSKIASVISLQLISR
;
A
#
# COMPACT_ATOMS: atom_id res chain seq x y z
N MET A 1 -3.09 -8.72 -53.21
CA MET A 1 -2.77 -9.48 -51.97
C MET A 1 -3.03 -8.62 -50.74
N ARG A 2 -4.17 -8.77 -50.06
CA ARG A 2 -4.48 -8.09 -48.77
C ARG A 2 -4.12 -9.04 -47.63
N LYS A 3 -3.17 -8.66 -46.77
CA LYS A 3 -2.84 -9.42 -45.54
C LYS A 3 -3.99 -9.31 -44.54
N LYS A 4 -4.57 -10.44 -44.15
CA LYS A 4 -5.52 -10.57 -43.03
C LYS A 4 -4.75 -10.30 -41.72
N LEU A 5 -5.17 -9.27 -40.98
CA LEU A 5 -4.76 -9.06 -39.59
C LEU A 5 -5.45 -10.10 -38.71
N LEU A 6 -4.68 -11.05 -38.18
CA LEU A 6 -5.11 -11.93 -37.09
C LEU A 6 -5.25 -11.09 -35.82
N LYS A 7 -6.48 -10.88 -35.35
CA LYS A 7 -6.75 -10.41 -33.99
C LYS A 7 -6.29 -11.51 -33.03
N ARG A 8 -5.19 -11.28 -32.30
CA ARG A 8 -4.87 -12.04 -31.09
C ARG A 8 -5.84 -11.61 -30.00
N GLU A 9 -6.69 -12.52 -29.56
CA GLU A 9 -7.51 -12.32 -28.35
C GLU A 9 -6.57 -12.22 -27.14
N SER A 10 -6.73 -11.16 -26.35
CA SER A 10 -6.03 -10.97 -25.08
C SER A 10 -6.61 -11.92 -24.03
N PRO A 11 -5.78 -12.64 -23.22
CA PRO A 11 -6.29 -13.44 -22.12
C PRO A 11 -7.05 -12.54 -21.12
N ARG A 12 -8.15 -13.07 -20.57
CA ARG A 12 -8.99 -12.35 -19.60
C ARG A 12 -8.13 -11.94 -18.39
N PRO A 13 -8.36 -10.76 -17.80
CA PRO A 13 -7.60 -10.35 -16.62
C PRO A 13 -7.88 -11.27 -15.42
N TRP A 14 -6.82 -11.75 -14.77
CA TRP A 14 -6.87 -12.69 -13.64
C TRP A 14 -7.65 -12.18 -12.42
N TRP A 15 -7.82 -10.86 -12.26
CA TRP A 15 -8.61 -10.28 -11.17
C TRP A 15 -10.10 -10.64 -11.22
N ARG A 16 -10.62 -11.08 -12.38
CA ARG A 16 -12.00 -11.60 -12.49
C ARG A 16 -12.17 -12.97 -11.83
N ASP A 17 -11.13 -13.78 -11.80
CA ASP A 17 -11.14 -15.10 -11.16
C ASP A 17 -10.97 -14.97 -9.63
N TRP A 18 -10.23 -13.95 -9.18
CA TRP A 18 -10.11 -13.58 -7.76
C TRP A 18 -11.44 -13.15 -7.13
N LEU A 19 -12.31 -12.43 -7.86
CA LEU A 19 -13.65 -12.05 -7.41
C LEU A 19 -14.54 -13.25 -7.06
N CYS A 20 -14.32 -14.42 -7.68
CA CYS A 20 -15.05 -15.63 -7.32
C CYS A 20 -14.54 -16.22 -6.00
N PHE A 21 -13.22 -16.23 -5.80
CA PHE A 21 -12.59 -16.75 -4.57
C PHE A 21 -12.86 -15.88 -3.34
N ALA A 22 -12.79 -14.54 -3.49
CA ALA A 22 -13.08 -13.59 -2.42
C ALA A 22 -14.55 -13.67 -1.96
N ARG A 23 -15.48 -13.90 -2.90
CA ARG A 23 -16.90 -14.09 -2.59
C ARG A 23 -17.16 -15.38 -1.81
N ASP A 24 -16.48 -16.47 -2.15
CA ASP A 24 -16.67 -17.77 -1.49
C ASP A 24 -16.05 -17.79 -0.08
N TRP A 25 -14.97 -17.04 0.15
CA TRP A 25 -14.39 -16.83 1.48
C TRP A 25 -15.29 -15.95 2.37
N LEU A 26 -15.85 -14.85 1.85
CA LEU A 26 -16.75 -13.95 2.60
C LEU A 26 -18.03 -14.62 3.11
N ILE A 27 -18.52 -15.67 2.44
CA ILE A 27 -19.74 -16.39 2.83
C ILE A 27 -19.47 -17.41 3.96
N SER A 28 -18.22 -17.83 4.15
CA SER A 28 -17.85 -18.89 5.11
C SER A 28 -17.35 -18.37 6.47
N VAL A 29 -17.24 -17.04 6.67
CA VAL A 29 -16.81 -16.44 7.93
C VAL A 29 -18.04 -16.12 8.82
N PRO A 30 -18.11 -16.63 10.06
CA PRO A 30 -19.18 -16.26 11.00
C PRO A 30 -19.17 -14.75 11.27
N LYS A 31 -20.35 -14.13 11.40
CA LYS A 31 -20.49 -12.70 11.76
C LYS A 31 -19.77 -12.41 13.08
N LEU A 32 -18.59 -11.79 12.99
CA LEU A 32 -17.80 -11.36 14.13
C LEU A 32 -18.15 -9.91 14.50
N SER A 33 -18.21 -9.62 15.80
CA SER A 33 -18.41 -8.26 16.32
C SER A 33 -17.20 -7.37 16.05
N ARG A 34 -17.42 -6.05 15.94
CA ARG A 34 -16.37 -5.05 15.65
C ARG A 34 -15.19 -5.12 16.63
N GLU A 35 -15.44 -5.41 17.91
CA GLU A 35 -14.40 -5.49 18.95
C GLU A 35 -13.47 -6.69 18.76
N ASN A 36 -14.01 -7.82 18.28
CA ASN A 36 -13.23 -9.00 17.94
C ASN A 36 -12.46 -8.81 16.62
N PHE A 37 -13.01 -8.05 15.67
CA PHE A 37 -12.32 -7.72 14.42
C PHE A 37 -11.11 -6.81 14.65
N ILE A 38 -11.22 -5.81 15.54
CA ILE A 38 -10.09 -4.94 15.91
C ILE A 38 -9.00 -5.77 16.60
N SER A 39 -9.37 -6.62 17.56
CA SER A 39 -8.38 -7.47 18.25
C SER A 39 -7.71 -8.47 17.33
N ILE A 40 -8.45 -9.08 16.39
CA ILE A 40 -7.90 -10.03 15.41
C ILE A 40 -7.08 -9.29 14.33
N SER A 41 -7.51 -8.12 13.86
CA SER A 41 -6.73 -7.27 12.94
C SER A 41 -5.42 -6.83 13.59
N ILE A 42 -5.45 -6.40 14.85
CA ILE A 42 -4.24 -6.09 15.63
C ILE A 42 -3.38 -7.33 15.80
N LEU A 43 -3.95 -8.50 16.17
CA LEU A 43 -3.21 -9.76 16.33
C LEU A 43 -2.67 -10.35 15.01
N MET A 44 -3.33 -10.11 13.88
CA MET A 44 -2.88 -10.48 12.54
C MET A 44 -1.83 -9.49 12.00
N ASN A 45 -1.88 -8.22 12.44
CA ASN A 45 -0.86 -7.20 12.18
C ASN A 45 0.44 -7.41 12.98
N LEU A 46 0.45 -8.30 13.98
CA LEU A 46 1.65 -8.62 14.77
C LEU A 46 2.72 -9.45 14.02
N VAL A 47 2.55 -9.70 12.73
CA VAL A 47 3.60 -10.31 11.88
C VAL A 47 3.89 -9.41 10.66
N GLY A 48 4.63 -8.33 10.91
CA GLY A 48 5.41 -7.52 9.95
C GLY A 48 4.76 -7.22 8.60
N GLY A 49 3.95 -6.15 8.54
CA GLY A 49 3.37 -5.64 7.31
C GLY A 49 4.38 -4.98 6.36
N ILE A 50 3.92 -4.59 5.17
CA ILE A 50 4.69 -3.88 4.15
C ILE A 50 3.95 -2.59 3.80
N VAL A 51 4.53 -1.44 4.15
CA VAL A 51 4.07 -0.14 3.66
C VAL A 51 4.64 0.07 2.27
N VAL A 52 3.77 0.14 1.27
CA VAL A 52 4.16 0.31 -0.13
C VAL A 52 4.03 1.78 -0.51
N ASP A 53 5.14 2.36 -0.96
CA ASP A 53 5.22 3.74 -1.41
C ASP A 53 4.58 3.94 -2.80
N THR A 54 4.20 5.18 -3.12
CA THR A 54 3.52 5.55 -4.36
C THR A 54 4.30 5.16 -5.61
N CYS A 55 5.64 5.29 -5.59
CA CYS A 55 6.46 4.92 -6.74
C CYS A 55 6.36 3.42 -7.08
N VAL A 56 6.26 2.54 -6.08
CA VAL A 56 6.11 1.10 -6.28
C VAL A 56 4.71 0.77 -6.81
N TRP A 57 3.68 1.44 -6.30
CA TRP A 57 2.32 1.30 -6.82
C TRP A 57 2.23 1.72 -8.29
N ILE A 58 2.88 2.82 -8.67
CA ILE A 58 2.91 3.27 -10.08
C ILE A 58 3.50 2.19 -10.98
N ASP A 59 4.63 1.58 -10.59
CA ASP A 59 5.26 0.50 -11.35
C ASP A 59 4.36 -0.75 -11.38
N TYR A 60 3.70 -1.09 -10.27
CA TYR A 60 2.73 -2.19 -10.19
C TYR A 60 1.56 -2.00 -11.17
N PHE A 61 0.95 -0.81 -11.19
CA PHE A 61 -0.15 -0.50 -12.10
C PHE A 61 0.29 -0.42 -13.58
N ARG A 62 1.57 -0.17 -13.84
CA ARG A 62 2.20 -0.28 -15.17
C ARG A 62 2.47 -1.72 -15.60
N ARG A 63 2.13 -2.71 -14.77
CA ARG A 63 2.32 -4.15 -14.98
C ARG A 63 3.78 -4.59 -14.97
N GLU A 64 4.62 -3.86 -14.25
CA GLU A 64 5.97 -4.35 -13.92
C GLU A 64 5.86 -5.54 -12.96
N PRO A 65 6.69 -6.59 -13.10
CA PRO A 65 6.65 -7.74 -12.23
C PRO A 65 7.16 -7.34 -10.84
N LEU A 66 6.23 -7.27 -9.88
CA LEU A 66 6.52 -7.00 -8.47
C LEU A 66 5.97 -8.13 -7.58
N PRO A 67 6.64 -9.31 -7.57
CA PRO A 67 6.15 -10.50 -6.86
C PRO A 67 5.91 -10.28 -5.36
N LEU A 68 6.66 -9.35 -4.77
CA LEU A 68 6.50 -9.00 -3.36
C LEU A 68 5.18 -8.27 -3.10
N VAL A 69 4.77 -7.38 -4.00
CA VAL A 69 3.47 -6.70 -3.91
C VAL A 69 2.36 -7.72 -4.11
N GLU A 70 2.45 -8.56 -5.14
CA GLU A 70 1.46 -9.62 -5.40
C GLU A 70 1.30 -10.57 -4.21
N LYS A 71 2.41 -11.07 -3.68
CA LYS A 71 2.41 -11.95 -2.50
C LYS A 71 1.87 -11.23 -1.26
N GLY A 72 2.30 -10.00 -1.03
CA GLY A 72 1.82 -9.19 0.10
C GLY A 72 0.31 -8.95 0.03
N LEU A 73 -0.23 -8.72 -1.17
CA LEU A 73 -1.66 -8.55 -1.40
C LEU A 73 -2.42 -9.84 -1.09
N GLN A 74 -1.94 -10.98 -1.60
CA GLN A 74 -2.54 -12.29 -1.34
C GLN A 74 -2.52 -12.68 0.15
N GLU A 75 -1.47 -12.28 0.87
CA GLU A 75 -1.29 -12.56 2.30
C GLU A 75 -1.94 -11.50 3.22
N GLY A 76 -2.54 -10.44 2.68
CA GLY A 76 -3.11 -9.35 3.49
C GLY A 76 -2.06 -8.54 4.27
N LYS A 77 -0.82 -8.49 3.78
CA LYS A 77 0.31 -7.81 4.45
C LYS A 77 0.61 -6.42 3.92
N ILE A 78 -0.06 -5.97 2.86
CA ILE A 78 0.12 -4.61 2.35
C ILE A 78 -0.62 -3.63 3.24
N LEU A 79 0.12 -2.65 3.76
CA LEU A 79 -0.42 -1.51 4.47
C LEU A 79 -0.51 -0.34 3.51
N LEU A 80 -1.73 0.10 3.23
CA LEU A 80 -1.98 1.25 2.38
C LEU A 80 -1.98 2.53 3.23
N SER A 81 -1.00 3.41 3.00
CA SER A 81 -1.02 4.75 3.57
C SER A 81 -2.16 5.58 2.97
N PRO A 82 -2.92 6.34 3.76
CA PRO A 82 -3.96 7.23 3.24
C PRO A 82 -3.38 8.35 2.36
N ILE A 83 -2.16 8.82 2.62
CA ILE A 83 -1.47 9.78 1.73
C ILE A 83 -1.14 9.12 0.39
N VAL A 84 -0.58 7.91 0.41
CA VAL A 84 -0.27 7.16 -0.83
C VAL A 84 -1.54 6.94 -1.65
N GLY A 85 -2.65 6.54 -1.01
CA GLY A 85 -3.96 6.43 -1.67
C GLY A 85 -4.40 7.75 -2.32
N ALA A 86 -4.27 8.88 -1.60
CA ALA A 86 -4.60 10.19 -2.13
C ALA A 86 -3.71 10.61 -3.32
N GLU A 87 -2.41 10.33 -3.27
CA GLU A 87 -1.47 10.61 -4.37
C GLU A 87 -1.82 9.82 -5.63
N LEU A 88 -2.13 8.53 -5.48
CA LEU A 88 -2.55 7.67 -6.59
C LEU A 88 -3.83 8.20 -7.24
N ILE A 89 -4.84 8.54 -6.43
CA ILE A 89 -6.11 9.11 -6.90
C ILE A 89 -5.89 10.43 -7.65
N ALA A 90 -5.07 11.34 -7.09
CA ALA A 90 -4.76 12.63 -7.71
C ALA A 90 -4.01 12.48 -9.05
N GLY A 91 -3.27 11.38 -9.24
CA GLY A 91 -2.54 11.09 -10.47
C GLY A 91 -3.40 10.61 -11.64
N ILE A 92 -4.67 10.21 -11.41
CA ILE A 92 -5.54 9.65 -12.44
C ILE A 92 -6.24 10.74 -13.25
N ARG A 93 -6.20 10.62 -14.58
CA ARG A 93 -6.85 11.57 -15.50
C ARG A 93 -8.20 11.11 -16.02
N HIS A 94 -8.42 9.80 -16.10
CA HIS A 94 -9.61 9.24 -16.74
C HIS A 94 -10.66 8.81 -15.69
N PRO A 95 -11.93 9.29 -15.75
CA PRO A 95 -12.93 9.02 -14.72
C PRO A 95 -13.26 7.54 -14.48
N LYS A 96 -13.08 6.69 -15.51
CA LYS A 96 -13.27 5.24 -15.37
C LYS A 96 -12.14 4.59 -14.56
N GLU A 97 -10.89 4.96 -14.83
CA GLU A 97 -9.71 4.45 -14.12
C GLU A 97 -9.74 4.92 -12.67
N LEU A 98 -10.24 6.14 -12.43
CA LEU A 98 -10.41 6.71 -11.09
C LEU A 98 -11.31 5.82 -10.23
N ARG A 99 -12.50 5.47 -10.73
CA ARG A 99 -13.43 4.59 -10.01
C ARG A 99 -12.85 3.20 -9.76
N GLU A 100 -12.18 2.62 -10.75
CA GLU A 100 -11.55 1.30 -10.60
C GLU A 100 -10.47 1.33 -9.51
N LEU A 101 -9.66 2.39 -9.46
CA LEU A 101 -8.67 2.60 -8.41
C LEU A 101 -9.32 2.84 -7.03
N GLU A 102 -10.38 3.65 -6.94
CA GLU A 102 -11.10 3.90 -5.69
C GLU A 102 -11.61 2.60 -5.07
N PHE A 103 -12.25 1.72 -5.87
CA PHE A 103 -12.71 0.41 -5.38
C PHE A 103 -11.54 -0.44 -4.89
N PHE A 104 -10.44 -0.51 -5.65
CA PHE A 104 -9.25 -1.25 -5.25
C PHE A 104 -8.66 -0.75 -3.93
N LEU A 105 -8.54 0.58 -3.77
CA LEU A 105 -7.98 1.17 -2.54
C LEU A 105 -8.92 0.99 -1.34
N GLN A 106 -10.24 0.99 -1.55
CA GLN A 106 -11.21 0.70 -0.50
C GLN A 106 -11.14 -0.76 -0.04
N ASP A 107 -11.01 -1.70 -0.98
CA ASP A 107 -10.85 -3.13 -0.68
C ASP A 107 -9.54 -3.42 0.09
N LEU A 108 -8.51 -2.59 -0.08
CA LEU A 108 -7.27 -2.67 0.68
C LEU A 108 -7.36 -2.13 2.11
N GLU A 109 -8.41 -1.38 2.43
CA GLU A 109 -8.60 -0.70 3.73
C GLU A 109 -7.38 0.16 4.14
N PRO A 110 -7.30 1.44 3.73
CA PRO A 110 -6.21 2.32 4.12
C PRO A 110 -6.08 2.38 5.65
N VAL A 111 -4.84 2.42 6.13
CA VAL A 111 -4.56 2.44 7.59
C VAL A 111 -5.15 3.71 8.21
N ASP A 112 -5.99 3.53 9.23
CA ASP A 112 -6.59 4.65 9.95
C ASP A 112 -5.53 5.44 10.73
N CYS A 113 -5.50 6.75 10.52
CA CYS A 113 -4.48 7.65 11.04
C CYS A 113 -5.13 8.80 11.83
N GLY A 114 -5.33 8.56 13.13
CA GLY A 114 -5.89 9.56 14.06
C GLY A 114 -4.96 10.72 14.39
N PHE A 115 -5.45 11.70 15.17
CA PHE A 115 -4.71 12.92 15.53
C PHE A 115 -3.32 12.64 16.12
N ASP A 116 -3.20 11.67 17.02
CA ASP A 116 -1.94 11.35 17.69
C ASP A 116 -0.86 10.85 16.72
N HIS A 117 -1.25 10.10 15.67
CA HIS A 117 -0.35 9.69 14.60
C HIS A 117 0.27 10.93 13.94
N TRP A 118 -0.54 11.91 13.57
CA TRP A 118 -0.07 13.14 12.95
C TRP A 118 0.83 13.98 13.86
N MET A 119 0.56 14.00 15.17
CA MET A 119 1.45 14.65 16.13
C MET A 119 2.81 13.96 16.22
N ARG A 120 2.85 12.61 16.17
CA ARG A 120 4.10 11.85 16.10
C ARG A 120 4.83 12.07 14.78
N THR A 121 4.14 12.08 13.65
CA THR A 121 4.68 12.44 12.32
C THR A 121 5.33 13.83 12.34
N GLY A 122 4.66 14.83 12.92
CA GLY A 122 5.22 16.19 13.07
C GLY A 122 6.48 16.23 13.93
N LYS A 123 6.47 15.53 15.08
CA LYS A 123 7.64 15.39 15.96
C LYS A 123 8.79 14.68 15.26
N LEU A 124 8.52 13.62 14.51
CA LEU A 124 9.52 12.90 13.73
C LEU A 124 10.14 13.82 12.67
N LYS A 125 9.32 14.58 11.93
CA LYS A 125 9.81 15.55 10.94
C LYS A 125 10.73 16.59 11.57
N HIS A 126 10.33 17.15 12.72
CA HIS A 126 11.15 18.09 13.48
C HIS A 126 12.48 17.46 13.92
N PHE A 127 12.44 16.22 14.43
CA PHE A 127 13.63 15.48 14.83
C PHE A 127 14.59 15.27 13.65
N LEU A 128 14.10 14.78 12.50
CA LEU A 128 14.93 14.59 11.31
C LEU A 128 15.57 15.91 10.85
N ALA A 129 14.81 17.01 10.85
CA ALA A 129 15.34 18.34 10.53
C ALA A 129 16.43 18.78 11.51
N SER A 130 16.29 18.50 12.82
CA SER A 130 17.32 18.78 13.83
C SER A 130 18.61 17.99 13.62
N LYS A 131 18.55 16.89 12.86
CA LYS A 131 19.70 16.08 12.42
C LYS A 131 20.24 16.50 11.04
N GLY A 132 19.77 17.62 10.49
CA GLY A 132 20.18 18.13 9.19
C GLY A 132 19.53 17.41 8.00
N LEU A 133 18.52 16.57 8.23
CA LEU A 133 17.81 15.84 7.18
C LEU A 133 16.44 16.48 6.91
N THR A 134 16.34 17.20 5.79
CA THR A 134 15.07 17.76 5.31
C THR A 134 14.29 16.72 4.52
N VAL A 135 13.06 16.42 4.96
CA VAL A 135 12.17 15.39 4.39
C VAL A 135 10.76 15.97 4.21
N THR A 136 10.04 15.53 3.18
CA THR A 136 8.64 15.94 2.96
C THR A 136 7.72 15.38 4.05
N LEU A 137 6.55 16.01 4.26
CA LEU A 137 5.61 15.46 5.24
C LEU A 137 5.04 14.08 4.84
N PRO A 138 4.71 13.82 3.55
CA PRO A 138 4.35 12.49 3.05
C PRO A 138 5.37 11.39 3.39
N ASP A 139 6.65 11.59 3.09
CA ASP A 139 7.68 10.56 3.36
C ASP A 139 7.83 10.31 4.87
N VAL A 140 7.74 11.35 5.70
CA VAL A 140 7.77 11.20 7.16
C VAL A 140 6.53 10.47 7.67
N HIS A 141 5.36 10.71 7.08
CA HIS A 141 4.14 9.98 7.40
C HIS A 141 4.29 8.49 7.08
N ILE A 142 4.81 8.14 5.90
CA ILE A 142 5.10 6.75 5.51
C ILE A 142 6.07 6.10 6.50
N ALA A 143 7.14 6.82 6.88
CA ALA A 143 8.09 6.35 7.89
C ALA A 143 7.44 6.14 9.26
N GLN A 144 6.62 7.09 9.72
CA GLN A 144 5.89 6.99 11.00
C GLN A 144 4.89 5.82 10.98
N LEU A 145 4.20 5.63 9.87
CA LEU A 145 3.26 4.52 9.68
C LEU A 145 3.98 3.17 9.78
N ALA A 146 5.16 3.06 9.16
CA ALA A 146 5.97 1.85 9.24
C ALA A 146 6.46 1.57 10.67
N ILE A 147 6.87 2.61 11.41
CA ILE A 147 7.29 2.46 12.81
C ILE A 147 6.14 1.97 13.70
N GLU A 148 4.95 2.57 13.56
CA GLU A 148 3.79 2.24 14.41
C GLU A 148 3.23 0.84 14.16
N ASN A 149 3.42 0.31 12.96
CA ASN A 149 2.94 -1.01 12.55
C ASN A 149 4.04 -2.06 12.49
N GLU A 150 5.24 -1.75 13.01
CA GLU A 150 6.43 -2.64 12.93
C GLU A 150 6.67 -3.20 11.52
N ALA A 151 6.39 -2.38 10.51
CA ALA A 151 6.32 -2.76 9.12
C ALA A 151 7.60 -2.36 8.36
N LYS A 152 7.82 -3.04 7.24
CA LYS A 152 8.88 -2.70 6.31
C LYS A 152 8.37 -1.72 5.26
N ILE A 153 9.23 -0.79 4.83
CA ILE A 153 8.91 0.11 3.72
C ILE A 153 9.42 -0.50 2.42
N TYR A 154 8.55 -0.59 1.42
CA TYR A 154 8.95 -0.89 0.05
C TYR A 154 8.82 0.36 -0.81
N SER A 155 9.96 0.92 -1.20
CA SER A 155 10.08 2.13 -2.02
C SER A 155 11.33 2.05 -2.90
N PHE A 156 11.30 2.77 -4.03
CA PHE A 156 12.47 2.99 -4.88
C PHE A 156 13.14 4.35 -4.64
N ASP A 157 12.60 5.16 -3.73
CA ASP A 157 13.18 6.45 -3.34
C ASP A 157 14.28 6.27 -2.29
N LYS A 158 15.42 6.91 -2.55
CA LYS A 158 16.58 6.94 -1.64
C LYS A 158 16.31 7.74 -0.36
N ILE A 159 15.23 8.52 -0.30
CA ILE A 159 14.86 9.29 0.89
C ILE A 159 14.70 8.39 2.11
N PHE A 160 14.08 7.21 1.95
CA PHE A 160 13.91 6.26 3.05
C PHE A 160 15.22 5.67 3.54
N SER A 161 16.21 5.45 2.66
CA SER A 161 17.56 5.07 3.07
C SER A 161 18.24 6.17 3.89
N LYS A 162 18.01 7.45 3.55
CA LYS A 162 18.52 8.58 4.35
C LYS A 162 17.83 8.65 5.71
N ILE A 163 16.51 8.45 5.77
CA ILE A 163 15.77 8.41 7.04
C ILE A 163 16.28 7.24 7.90
N ALA A 164 16.45 6.04 7.32
CA ALA A 164 16.96 4.85 8.00
C ALA A 164 18.39 4.99 8.54
N SER A 165 19.16 5.99 8.06
CA SER A 165 20.47 6.32 8.63
C SER A 165 20.39 7.12 9.93
N VAL A 166 19.24 7.70 10.23
CA VAL A 166 19.00 8.54 11.42
C VAL A 166 18.12 7.82 12.45
N ILE A 167 17.17 7.01 12.01
CA ILE A 167 16.23 6.26 12.86
C ILE A 167 16.16 4.80 12.41
N SER A 168 15.71 3.91 13.29
CA SER A 168 15.50 2.50 12.95
C SER A 168 14.29 2.35 12.02
N LEU A 169 14.55 2.01 10.76
CA LEU A 169 13.54 1.63 9.77
C LEU A 169 14.00 0.37 9.03
N GLN A 170 13.06 -0.53 8.76
CA GLN A 170 13.31 -1.69 7.92
C GLN A 170 12.91 -1.37 6.47
N LEU A 171 13.87 -1.46 5.56
CA LEU A 171 13.63 -1.22 4.13
C LEU A 171 13.72 -2.52 3.36
N ILE A 172 12.87 -2.65 2.35
CA ILE A 172 12.93 -3.74 1.40
C ILE A 172 13.78 -3.28 0.21
N SER A 173 14.87 -4.01 -0.06
CA SER A 173 15.65 -3.81 -1.28
C SER A 173 14.89 -4.35 -2.49
N ARG A 174 15.04 -3.67 -3.63
CA ARG A 174 14.60 -4.19 -4.92
C ARG A 174 15.31 -5.48 -5.28
#